data_AF-A0A946L2Y5-F1
#
_entry.id   AF-A0A946L2Y5-F1
#
_cell.length_a   1.000
_cell.length_b   1.000
_cell.length_c   1.000
_cell.angle_alpha   90.00
_cell.angle_beta   90.00
_cell.angle_gamma   90.00
#
_symmetry.space_group_name_H-M   'P 1'
#
loop_
_entity.id
_entity.type
_entity.pdbx_description
1 polymer ?
#
loop_
_entity_poly.entity_id
_entity_poly.type
_entity_poly.pdbx_seq_one_letter_code
_entity_poly.pdbx_strand_id
1 'polypeptide(L)'
;MEEQVGAYWHRWITRTANRRFPEAAVALEDIQKTVGVLFRALGGDAGLKVEASYATDHFGHRSLLQKIAGSDKRTHSAWRDEQALLLPP
;
A
#
# COMPACT_ATOMS: atom_id res chain seq x y z
N MET A 1 -18.58 -10.51 29.03
CA MET A 1 -19.45 -9.57 28.27
C MET A 1 -18.64 -8.43 27.66
N GLU A 2 -17.70 -7.84 28.41
CA GLU A 2 -16.84 -6.75 27.93
C GLU A 2 -15.95 -7.12 26.73
N GLU A 3 -15.45 -8.37 26.67
CA GLU A 3 -14.63 -8.83 25.54
C GLU A 3 -15.39 -8.87 24.21
N GLN A 4 -16.69 -9.21 24.24
CA GLN A 4 -17.52 -9.25 23.03
C GLN A 4 -17.78 -7.83 22.51
N VAL A 5 -18.17 -6.90 23.40
CA VAL A 5 -18.38 -5.50 23.04
C VAL A 5 -17.08 -4.87 22.54
N GLY A 6 -15.94 -5.18 23.18
CA GLY A 6 -14.61 -4.77 22.74
C GLY A 6 -14.25 -5.28 21.35
N ALA A 7 -14.51 -6.57 21.06
CA ALA A 7 -14.25 -7.15 19.75
C ALA A 7 -15.12 -6.54 18.65
N TYR A 8 -16.41 -6.29 18.92
CA TYR A 8 -17.30 -5.61 17.97
C TYR A 8 -16.87 -4.17 17.70
N TRP A 9 -16.53 -3.42 18.76
CA TRP A 9 -16.02 -2.06 18.65
C TRP A 9 -14.71 -2.00 17.87
N HIS A 10 -13.75 -2.89 18.19
CA HIS A 10 -12.47 -2.98 17.51
C HIS A 10 -12.62 -3.29 16.02
N ARG A 11 -13.52 -4.22 15.67
CA ARG A 11 -13.80 -4.57 14.27
C ARG A 11 -14.48 -3.42 13.51
N TRP A 12 -15.39 -2.71 14.16
CA TRP A 12 -16.09 -1.58 13.54
C TRP A 12 -15.17 -0.38 13.30
N ILE A 13 -14.34 0.00 14.29
CA ILE A 13 -13.41 1.12 14.17
C ILE A 13 -12.33 0.83 13.12
N THR A 14 -11.81 -0.39 13.08
CA THR A 14 -10.78 -0.80 12.12
C THR A 14 -11.32 -0.80 10.69
N ARG A 15 -12.55 -1.29 10.48
CA ARG A 15 -13.22 -1.27 9.17
C ARG A 15 -13.50 0.15 8.70
N THR A 16 -13.98 1.01 9.58
CA THR A 16 -14.32 2.41 9.24
C THR A 16 -13.08 3.26 8.98
N ALA A 17 -11.96 2.97 9.64
CA ALA A 17 -10.69 3.66 9.42
C ALA A 17 -9.95 3.19 8.16
N ASN A 18 -10.38 2.10 7.51
CA ASN A 18 -9.76 1.59 6.31
C ASN A 18 -10.25 2.37 5.08
N ARG A 19 -9.35 3.12 4.44
CA ARG A 19 -9.61 3.87 3.19
C ARG A 19 -9.13 3.15 1.92
N ARG A 20 -8.81 1.86 2.03
CA ARG A 20 -8.37 1.04 0.89
C ARG A 20 -9.58 0.43 0.16
N PHE A 21 -9.37 0.12 -1.11
CA PHE A 21 -10.36 -0.53 -2.00
C PHE A 21 -9.90 -1.96 -2.31
N PRO A 22 -10.02 -2.92 -1.38
CA PRO A 22 -9.51 -4.28 -1.57
C PRO A 22 -10.15 -5.00 -2.77
N GLU A 23 -11.40 -4.68 -3.09
CA GLU A 23 -12.13 -5.21 -4.24
C GLU A 23 -11.57 -4.75 -5.60
N ALA A 24 -10.81 -3.66 -5.61
CA ALA A 24 -10.16 -3.11 -6.81
C ALA A 24 -8.63 -3.23 -6.74
N ALA A 25 -8.10 -3.96 -5.76
CA ALA A 25 -6.67 -4.17 -5.62
C ALA A 25 -6.15 -5.03 -6.79
N VAL A 26 -5.02 -4.61 -7.35
CA VAL A 26 -4.31 -5.33 -8.40
C VAL A 26 -2.96 -5.74 -7.83
N ALA A 27 -2.65 -7.04 -7.90
CA ALA A 27 -1.35 -7.52 -7.44
C ALA A 27 -0.28 -7.14 -8.47
N LEU A 28 0.84 -6.61 -8.01
CA LEU A 28 1.94 -6.20 -8.87
C LEU A 28 2.44 -7.38 -9.71
N GLU A 29 2.47 -8.59 -9.15
CA GLU A 29 2.88 -9.81 -9.85
C GLU A 29 2.08 -10.06 -11.15
N ASP A 30 0.79 -9.73 -11.16
CA ASP A 30 -0.09 -9.91 -12.32
C ASP A 30 0.24 -8.94 -13.45
N ILE A 31 0.74 -7.75 -13.12
CA ILE A 31 0.97 -6.66 -14.08
C ILE A 31 2.44 -6.31 -14.29
N GLN A 32 3.36 -6.93 -13.55
CA GLN A 32 4.78 -6.54 -13.48
C GLN A 32 5.43 -6.49 -14.87
N LYS A 33 5.14 -7.49 -15.71
CA LYS A 33 5.65 -7.55 -17.09
C LYS A 33 5.12 -6.40 -17.95
N THR A 34 3.81 -6.17 -17.92
CA THR A 34 3.14 -5.11 -18.69
C THR A 34 3.64 -3.74 -18.25
N VAL A 35 3.72 -3.50 -16.95
CA VAL A 35 4.25 -2.26 -16.37
C VAL A 35 5.71 -2.06 -16.78
N GLY A 36 6.54 -3.10 -16.74
CA GLY A 36 7.93 -3.02 -17.18
C GLY A 36 8.06 -2.65 -18.67
N VAL A 37 7.20 -3.20 -19.54
CA VAL A 37 7.17 -2.82 -20.96
C VAL A 37 6.77 -1.36 -21.12
N LEU A 38 5.69 -0.93 -20.46
CA LEU A 38 5.21 0.45 -20.53
C LEU A 38 6.24 1.45 -19.99
N PHE A 39 6.86 1.14 -18.85
CA PHE A 39 7.91 1.97 -18.26
C PHE A 39 9.04 2.23 -19.26
N ARG A 40 9.55 1.16 -19.90
CA ARG A 40 10.61 1.28 -20.91
C ARG A 40 10.14 2.00 -22.17
N ALA A 41 8.92 1.71 -22.64
CA ALA A 41 8.35 2.36 -23.82
C ALA A 41 8.16 3.88 -23.63
N LEU A 42 7.91 4.32 -22.40
CA LEU A 42 7.74 5.73 -22.03
C LEU A 42 9.07 6.44 -21.70
N GLY A 43 10.22 5.81 -21.96
CA GLY A 43 11.54 6.39 -21.73
C GLY A 43 12.15 6.10 -20.36
N GLY A 44 11.58 5.15 -19.61
CA GLY A 44 12.18 4.61 -18.40
C GLY A 44 13.47 3.82 -18.69
N ASP A 45 14.41 3.86 -17.75
CA ASP A 45 15.69 3.17 -17.88
C ASP A 45 15.50 1.65 -17.97
N ALA A 46 16.01 1.05 -19.05
CA ALA A 46 15.90 -0.39 -19.30
C ALA A 46 16.71 -1.25 -18.32
N GLY A 47 17.71 -0.67 -17.64
CA GLY A 47 18.50 -1.32 -16.59
C GLY A 47 17.77 -1.46 -15.26
N LEU A 48 16.68 -0.71 -15.04
CA LEU A 48 15.92 -0.77 -13.79
C LEU A 48 14.96 -1.93 -13.78
N LYS A 49 14.99 -2.69 -12.68
CA LYS A 49 14.01 -3.74 -12.42
C LYS A 49 12.70 -3.12 -11.94
N VAL A 50 11.57 -3.75 -12.23
CA VAL A 50 10.29 -3.41 -11.60
C VAL A 50 10.09 -4.36 -10.44
N GLU A 51 10.06 -3.86 -9.22
CA GLU A 51 10.02 -4.67 -7.99
C GLU A 51 8.97 -4.12 -7.00
N ALA A 52 8.56 -4.97 -6.06
CA ALA A 52 7.66 -4.57 -4.99
C ALA A 52 8.37 -3.63 -4.00
N SER A 53 7.70 -2.55 -3.62
CA SER A 53 8.23 -1.61 -2.64
C SER A 53 8.13 -2.18 -1.23
N TYR A 54 9.02 -1.73 -0.35
CA TYR A 54 9.01 -2.09 1.06
C TYR A 54 7.99 -1.24 1.82
N ALA A 55 7.42 -1.79 2.90
CA ALA A 55 6.57 -1.04 3.80
C ALA A 55 7.41 0.01 4.56
N THR A 56 7.17 1.28 4.29
CA THR A 56 7.80 2.41 4.98
C THR A 56 6.84 3.02 5.99
N ASP A 57 7.37 3.76 6.97
CA ASP A 57 6.51 4.47 7.92
C ASP A 57 5.68 5.53 7.20
N HIS A 58 4.41 5.61 7.58
CA HIS A 58 3.48 6.56 6.99
C HIS A 58 3.68 7.95 7.60
N PHE A 59 4.46 8.78 6.91
CA PHE A 59 4.71 10.18 7.28
C PHE A 59 3.59 11.15 6.85
N GLY A 60 2.53 10.65 6.19
CA GLY A 60 1.38 11.44 5.75
C GLY A 60 0.35 11.72 6.84
N HIS A 61 -0.69 12.49 6.50
CA HIS A 61 -1.77 12.82 7.42
C HIS A 61 -2.62 11.60 7.78
N ARG A 62 -2.69 11.25 9.07
CA ARG A 62 -3.61 10.24 9.61
C ARG A 62 -4.80 10.93 10.30
N SER A 63 -6.00 10.55 9.91
CA SER A 63 -7.24 10.98 10.56
C SER A 63 -7.30 10.51 12.02
N LEU A 64 -8.12 11.17 12.84
CA LEU A 64 -8.29 10.80 14.26
C LEU A 64 -8.75 9.34 14.41
N LEU A 65 -9.66 8.87 13.54
CA LEU A 65 -10.11 7.48 13.53
C LEU A 65 -8.97 6.49 13.21
N GLN A 66 -8.09 6.81 12.25
CA GLN A 66 -6.92 5.97 11.96
C GLN A 66 -5.91 5.96 13.10
N LYS A 67 -5.76 7.09 13.81
CA LYS A 67 -4.93 7.16 15.02
C LYS A 67 -5.48 6.26 16.12
N ILE A 68 -6.78 6.35 16.40
CA ILE A 68 -7.48 5.53 17.42
C ILE A 68 -7.45 4.04 17.05
N ALA A 69 -7.72 3.70 15.79
CA ALA A 69 -7.67 2.32 15.30
C ALA A 69 -6.24 1.75 15.23
N GLY A 70 -5.21 2.59 15.39
CA GLY A 70 -3.82 2.18 15.19
C GLY A 70 -3.48 1.79 13.75
N SER A 71 -4.34 2.12 12.78
CA SER A 71 -4.20 1.79 11.36
C SER A 71 -3.34 2.80 10.62
N ASP A 72 -2.94 2.45 9.39
CA ASP A 72 -2.25 3.36 8.46
C ASP A 72 -0.90 3.88 9.01
N LYS A 73 -0.20 3.02 9.75
CA LYS A 73 1.14 3.31 10.30
C LYS A 73 2.25 3.09 9.29
N ARG A 74 2.04 2.17 8.34
CA ARG A 74 3.00 1.82 7.29
C ARG A 74 2.31 1.85 5.93
N THR A 75 3.03 2.32 4.92
CA THR A 75 2.55 2.45 3.56
C THR A 75 3.58 1.91 2.57
N HIS A 76 3.08 1.46 1.43
CA HIS A 76 3.91 1.14 0.26
C HIS A 76 3.81 2.34 -0.67
N SER A 77 4.94 3.00 -0.90
CA SER A 77 5.02 4.15 -1.82
C SER A 77 5.70 3.73 -3.11
N ALA A 78 5.29 4.33 -4.22
CA ALA A 78 6.00 4.20 -5.49
C ALA A 78 7.22 5.13 -5.49
N TRP A 79 8.40 4.59 -5.78
CA TRP A 79 9.63 5.37 -5.88
C TRP A 79 10.66 4.64 -6.75
N ARG A 80 11.77 5.29 -7.05
CA ARG A 80 12.82 4.75 -7.94
C ARG A 80 14.19 5.05 -7.35
N ASP A 81 15.07 4.07 -7.42
CA ASP A 81 16.50 4.23 -7.15
C ASP A 81 17.34 3.89 -8.40
N GLU A 82 18.64 3.65 -8.20
CA GLU A 82 19.58 3.32 -9.27
C GLU A 82 19.46 1.88 -9.79
N GLN A 83 18.76 1.01 -9.06
CA GLN A 83 18.65 -0.43 -9.34
C GLN A 83 17.23 -0.85 -9.72
N ALA A 84 16.21 -0.19 -9.18
CA ALA A 84 14.82 -0.57 -9.36
C ALA A 84 13.82 0.62 -9.37
N LEU A 85 12.73 0.39 -10.09
CA LEU A 85 11.43 1.05 -9.90
C LEU A 85 10.62 0.22 -8.91
N LEU A 86 10.43 0.75 -7.71
CA LEU A 86 9.70 0.12 -6.62
C LEU A 86 8.25 0.56 -6.65
N LEU A 87 7.33 -0.38 -6.82
CA LEU A 87 5.89 -0.14 -6.90
C LEU A 87 5.15 -0.83 -5.75
N PRO A 88 4.01 -0.29 -5.28
CA PRO A 88 3.18 -0.98 -4.32
C PRO A 88 2.84 -2.41 -4.79
N PRO A 89 2.90 -3.41 -3.89
CA PRO A 89 2.64 -4.81 -4.22
C PRO A 89 1.18 -5.07 -4.57
#